data_AF-A0A3P5YFN0-F1
#
_entry.id   AF-A0A3P5YFN0-F1
#
_cell.length_a   1.000
_cell.length_b   1.000
_cell.length_c   1.000
_cell.angle_alpha   90.00
_cell.angle_beta   90.00
_cell.angle_gamma   90.00
#
_symmetry.space_group_name_H-M   'P 1'
#
loop_
_entity.id
_entity.type
_entity.pdbx_description
1 polymer ?
#
loop_
_entity_poly.entity_id
_entity_poly.type
_entity_poly.pdbx_seq_one_letter_code
_entity_poly.pdbx_strand_id
1 'polypeptide(L)'
;TIGGRRFALLTTNKIWCYHNKLESNIYNALEKAQVSRERDLLFQVLELSPPISSPLAMELPPKVKNILLLDSEGKRIAAKYYSGDWPTNTAKEAFEKAVFSKTQKTNARTEVEVTALENNIIVYKFVQDLHFFVTGGEEENELILASVLQGLFDAVNLLLRGNADKREALDNLDLIFLCFDEIIDGGIVLETDANVIAEKAGINSIDPNAPLSEQTISQALATAREHLTRSLMK
;
A
#
# COMPACT_ATOMS: atom_id res chain seq x y z
N THR A 1 -12.22 -2.91 -34.31
CA THR A 1 -12.68 -3.16 -32.93
C THR A 1 -11.82 -4.25 -32.33
N ILE A 2 -11.42 -4.08 -31.07
CA ILE A 2 -10.51 -4.91 -30.25
C ILE A 2 -9.02 -4.70 -30.58
N GLY A 3 -8.25 -4.29 -29.56
CA GLY A 3 -6.79 -4.27 -29.64
C GLY A 3 -6.06 -3.22 -28.81
N GLY A 4 -6.61 -2.76 -27.68
CA GLY A 4 -5.94 -1.77 -26.83
C GLY A 4 -6.11 -2.12 -25.36
N ARG A 5 -5.29 -3.03 -24.85
CA ARG A 5 -5.05 -3.31 -23.41
C ARG A 5 -3.99 -4.42 -23.31
N ARG A 6 -2.71 -4.06 -23.47
CA ARG A 6 -1.53 -4.86 -23.09
C ARG A 6 -0.25 -4.04 -23.35
N PHE A 7 -0.04 -2.94 -22.61
CA PHE A 7 1.26 -2.24 -22.70
C PHE A 7 1.74 -1.53 -21.42
N ALA A 8 1.04 -1.64 -20.28
CA ALA A 8 1.41 -0.89 -19.07
C ALA A 8 2.16 -1.69 -17.98
N LEU A 9 2.37 -3.01 -18.14
CA LEU A 9 2.94 -3.86 -17.07
C LEU A 9 4.38 -4.36 -17.34
N LEU A 10 5.02 -3.91 -18.43
CA LEU A 10 6.37 -4.37 -18.81
C LEU A 10 7.47 -3.32 -18.67
N THR A 11 7.15 -2.09 -18.24
CA THR A 11 8.12 -0.99 -18.17
C THR A 11 8.73 -0.80 -16.78
N THR A 12 8.05 -1.18 -15.68
CA THR A 12 8.56 -0.99 -14.31
C THR A 12 9.67 -1.96 -13.92
N ASN A 13 9.54 -3.25 -14.27
CA ASN A 13 10.55 -4.26 -13.91
C ASN A 13 11.88 -4.12 -14.68
N LYS A 14 11.87 -3.59 -15.92
CA LYS A 14 13.11 -3.37 -16.67
C LYS A 14 13.88 -2.14 -16.19
N ILE A 15 13.19 -1.10 -15.73
CA ILE A 15 13.82 0.12 -15.20
C ILE A 15 14.52 -0.20 -13.87
N TRP A 16 13.89 -1.00 -13.00
CA TRP A 16 14.46 -1.41 -11.71
C TRP A 16 15.73 -2.29 -11.86
N CYS A 17 15.75 -3.21 -12.82
CA CYS A 17 16.94 -4.04 -13.11
C CYS A 17 18.09 -3.26 -13.78
N TYR A 18 17.80 -2.22 -14.57
CA TYR A 18 18.85 -1.37 -15.16
C TYR A 18 19.47 -0.41 -14.13
N HIS A 19 18.69 0.07 -13.16
CA HIS A 19 19.15 0.97 -12.11
C HIS A 19 20.16 0.28 -11.17
N ASN A 20 19.82 -0.90 -10.66
CA ASN A 20 20.70 -1.69 -9.78
C ASN A 20 22.03 -2.11 -10.46
N LYS A 21 22.03 -2.30 -11.78
CA LYS A 21 23.24 -2.70 -12.54
C LYS A 21 24.15 -1.52 -12.86
N LEU A 22 23.62 -0.30 -12.95
CA LEU A 22 24.40 0.93 -13.14
C LEU A 22 25.10 1.35 -11.84
N GLU A 23 24.43 1.24 -10.69
CA GLU A 23 25.01 1.59 -9.39
C GLU A 23 26.21 0.72 -9.04
N SER A 24 26.13 -0.60 -9.21
CA SER A 24 27.23 -1.51 -8.90
C SER A 24 28.48 -1.27 -9.77
N ASN A 25 28.30 -0.86 -11.03
CA ASN A 25 29.43 -0.56 -11.93
C ASN A 25 30.10 0.78 -11.61
N ILE A 26 29.34 1.77 -11.15
CA ILE A 26 29.88 3.08 -10.75
C ILE A 26 30.69 2.95 -9.47
N TYR A 27 30.20 2.23 -8.46
CA TYR A 27 30.95 1.99 -7.22
C TYR A 27 32.25 1.22 -7.47
N ASN A 28 32.22 0.17 -8.30
CA ASN A 28 33.41 -0.58 -8.69
C ASN A 28 34.41 0.23 -9.55
N ALA A 29 33.92 1.20 -10.33
CA ALA A 29 34.78 2.11 -11.10
C ALA A 29 35.42 3.18 -10.21
N LEU A 30 34.69 3.69 -9.21
CA LEU A 30 35.17 4.65 -8.22
C LEU A 30 36.21 4.03 -7.27
N GLU A 31 36.03 2.77 -6.86
CA GLU A 31 36.97 2.06 -6.00
C GLU A 31 38.30 1.73 -6.71
N LYS A 32 38.25 1.53 -8.05
CA LYS A 32 39.46 1.34 -8.88
C LYS A 32 40.22 2.63 -9.18
N ALA A 33 39.63 3.79 -8.94
CA ALA A 33 40.21 5.10 -9.30
C ALA A 33 40.86 5.80 -8.09
N GLN A 34 41.74 5.10 -7.37
CA GLN A 34 42.47 5.69 -6.24
C GLN A 34 43.98 5.76 -6.48
N VAL A 35 44.41 6.72 -7.31
CA VAL A 35 45.81 7.19 -7.34
C VAL A 35 45.84 8.73 -7.30
N SER A 36 45.60 9.25 -6.09
CA SER A 36 46.39 10.28 -5.39
C SER A 36 46.83 11.61 -6.04
N ARG A 37 46.43 12.02 -7.26
CA ARG A 37 46.91 13.32 -7.81
C ARG A 37 45.89 14.26 -8.44
N GLU A 38 44.62 13.88 -8.52
CA GLU A 38 43.59 14.73 -9.16
C GLU A 38 42.58 15.37 -8.18
N ARG A 39 42.73 15.15 -6.86
CA ARG A 39 41.81 15.72 -5.87
C ARG A 39 41.85 17.25 -5.78
N ASP A 40 43.03 17.85 -5.92
CA ASP A 40 43.16 19.32 -5.80
C ASP A 40 42.54 20.05 -7.00
N LEU A 41 42.60 19.47 -8.19
CA LEU A 41 41.98 20.03 -9.40
C LEU A 41 40.47 19.82 -9.42
N LEU A 42 39.99 18.68 -8.92
CA LEU A 42 38.55 18.42 -8.78
C LEU A 42 37.89 19.35 -7.75
N PHE A 43 38.56 19.63 -6.63
CA PHE A 43 38.04 20.59 -5.65
C PHE A 43 37.96 22.02 -6.20
N GLN A 44 38.94 22.44 -7.00
CA GLN A 44 38.96 23.78 -7.59
C GLN A 44 37.95 23.95 -8.74
N VAL A 45 37.60 22.86 -9.44
CA VAL A 45 36.53 22.85 -10.45
C VAL A 45 35.14 22.80 -9.81
N LEU A 46 34.98 22.13 -8.66
CA LEU A 46 33.72 22.08 -7.89
C LEU A 46 33.31 23.45 -7.32
N GLU A 47 34.27 24.27 -6.86
CA GLU A 47 33.99 25.61 -6.31
C GLU A 47 33.58 26.66 -7.36
N LEU A 48 33.78 26.40 -8.65
CA LEU A 48 33.48 27.35 -9.73
C LEU A 48 32.17 27.07 -10.48
N SER A 49 31.38 26.10 -10.02
CA SER A 49 30.05 25.82 -10.58
C SER A 49 28.96 26.58 -9.82
N PRO A 50 27.99 27.24 -10.50
CA PRO A 50 26.84 27.84 -9.82
C PRO A 50 26.13 26.73 -9.01
N PRO A 51 25.52 27.04 -7.86
CA PRO A 51 24.95 26.01 -7.00
C PRO A 51 23.90 25.24 -7.79
N ILE A 52 24.26 24.04 -8.22
CA ILE A 52 23.33 23.04 -8.71
C ILE A 52 22.44 22.80 -7.51
N SER A 53 21.18 23.19 -7.63
CA SER A 53 20.14 22.91 -6.66
C SER A 53 20.17 21.41 -6.33
N SER A 54 20.77 21.09 -5.19
CA SER A 54 20.88 19.81 -4.48
C SER A 54 20.76 18.53 -5.32
N PRO A 55 21.86 17.78 -5.56
CA PRO A 55 21.74 16.41 -6.01
C PRO A 55 21.19 15.57 -4.83
N LEU A 56 20.08 14.85 -5.05
CA LEU A 56 19.47 13.87 -4.15
C LEU A 56 18.69 14.43 -2.94
N ALA A 57 17.71 15.31 -3.18
CA ALA A 57 16.49 15.19 -2.38
C ALA A 57 15.83 13.88 -2.79
N MET A 58 16.24 12.79 -2.14
CA MET A 58 15.56 11.51 -2.21
C MET A 58 14.14 11.80 -1.72
N GLU A 59 13.16 11.94 -2.63
CA GLU A 59 11.76 12.04 -2.23
C GLU A 59 11.48 10.83 -1.34
N LEU A 60 11.24 11.10 -0.06
CA LEU A 60 10.93 10.06 0.90
C LEU A 60 9.68 9.33 0.40
N PRO A 61 9.60 8.00 0.59
CA PRO A 61 8.40 7.27 0.22
C PRO A 61 7.19 7.90 0.94
N PRO A 62 6.02 7.94 0.27
CA PRO A 62 4.84 8.58 0.82
C PRO A 62 4.48 7.98 2.16
N LYS A 63 4.29 8.84 3.17
CA LYS A 63 4.16 8.42 4.55
C LYS A 63 2.71 8.47 5.02
N VAL A 64 2.15 7.30 5.28
CA VAL A 64 0.85 7.18 5.92
C VAL A 64 1.01 7.36 7.42
N LYS A 65 0.25 8.28 8.01
CA LYS A 65 0.24 8.55 9.45
C LYS A 65 -0.67 7.61 10.21
N ASN A 66 -1.85 7.29 9.65
CA ASN A 66 -2.78 6.33 10.23
C ASN A 66 -3.75 5.75 9.19
N ILE A 67 -4.32 4.61 9.55
CA ILE A 67 -5.42 3.93 8.86
C ILE A 67 -6.52 3.67 9.89
N LEU A 68 -7.76 4.07 9.59
CA LEU A 68 -8.89 3.99 10.51
C LEU A 68 -10.08 3.32 9.83
N LEU A 69 -10.75 2.47 10.60
CA LEU A 69 -12.05 1.92 10.30
C LEU A 69 -12.98 2.29 11.46
N LEU A 70 -13.92 3.19 11.18
CA LEU A 70 -14.94 3.63 12.13
C LEU A 70 -16.30 3.08 11.73
N ASP A 71 -17.23 3.03 12.68
CA ASP A 71 -18.63 2.79 12.35
C ASP A 71 -19.37 4.08 11.94
N SER A 72 -20.64 3.93 11.58
CA SER A 72 -21.54 5.04 11.24
C SER A 72 -21.83 6.02 12.39
N GLU A 73 -21.43 5.71 13.63
CA GLU A 73 -21.54 6.58 14.81
C GLU A 73 -20.20 7.25 15.17
N GLY A 74 -19.13 6.94 14.42
CA GLY A 74 -17.78 7.46 14.66
C GLY A 74 -17.01 6.70 15.75
N LYS A 75 -17.49 5.52 16.15
CA LYS A 75 -16.79 4.64 17.08
C LYS A 75 -15.76 3.80 16.33
N ARG A 76 -14.57 3.67 16.93
CA ARG A 76 -13.48 2.85 16.41
C ARG A 76 -13.88 1.38 16.31
N ILE A 77 -13.72 0.79 15.11
CA ILE A 77 -13.72 -0.65 14.86
C ILE A 77 -12.28 -1.15 14.82
N ALA A 78 -11.46 -0.56 13.96
CA ALA A 78 -10.03 -0.84 13.85
C ALA A 78 -9.25 0.46 13.63
N ALA A 79 -8.05 0.58 14.19
CA ALA A 79 -7.18 1.72 13.97
C ALA A 79 -5.72 1.32 14.14
N LYS A 80 -4.86 1.81 13.24
CA LYS A 80 -3.40 1.68 13.35
C LYS A 80 -2.74 3.01 13.04
N TYR A 81 -1.85 3.43 13.94
CA TYR A 81 -1.14 4.70 13.89
C TYR A 81 0.35 4.44 13.70
N TYR A 82 0.94 5.09 12.71
CA TYR A 82 2.35 4.98 12.35
C TYR A 82 3.15 6.24 12.70
N SER A 83 2.46 7.37 12.91
CA SER A 83 3.04 8.64 13.37
C SER A 83 2.98 8.79 14.89
N GLY A 84 3.95 9.52 15.44
CA GLY A 84 3.99 9.94 16.85
C GLY A 84 3.11 11.15 17.18
N ASP A 85 2.39 11.70 16.21
CA ASP A 85 1.56 12.91 16.37
C ASP A 85 0.45 12.74 17.43
N TRP A 86 -0.02 11.50 17.67
CA TRP A 86 -1.03 11.17 18.67
C TRP A 86 -0.49 10.14 19.69
N PRO A 87 0.28 10.58 20.70
CA PRO A 87 0.99 9.69 21.61
C PRO A 87 0.08 8.99 22.62
N THR A 88 -1.07 9.58 22.96
CA THR A 88 -2.02 9.02 23.94
C THR A 88 -3.28 8.51 23.26
N ASN A 89 -3.96 7.53 23.87
CA ASN A 89 -5.23 7.04 23.35
C ASN A 89 -6.31 8.15 23.32
N THR A 90 -6.30 9.05 24.30
CA THR A 90 -7.19 10.23 24.32
C THR A 90 -6.94 11.16 23.13
N ALA A 91 -5.68 11.37 22.73
CA ALA A 91 -5.36 12.17 21.55
C ALA A 91 -5.83 11.49 20.25
N LYS A 92 -5.69 10.16 20.16
CA LYS A 92 -6.19 9.36 19.02
C LYS A 92 -7.71 9.44 18.90
N GLU A 93 -8.44 9.26 20.00
CA GLU A 93 -9.90 9.37 20.04
C GLU A 93 -10.39 10.78 19.71
N ALA A 94 -9.69 11.82 20.18
CA ALA A 94 -10.01 13.21 19.83
C ALA A 94 -9.87 13.46 18.33
N PHE A 95 -8.80 12.93 17.70
CA PHE A 95 -8.59 13.01 16.27
C PHE A 95 -9.68 12.26 15.49
N GLU A 96 -9.97 11.01 15.85
CA GLU A 96 -11.03 10.20 15.21
C GLU A 96 -12.38 10.93 15.23
N LYS A 97 -12.73 11.52 16.38
CA LYS A 97 -13.95 12.33 16.51
C LYS A 97 -13.95 13.56 15.61
N ALA A 98 -12.80 14.24 15.47
CA ALA A 98 -12.66 15.39 14.59
C ALA A 98 -12.79 15.00 13.11
N VAL A 99 -12.13 13.91 12.69
CA VAL A 99 -12.24 13.35 11.34
C VAL A 99 -13.69 12.98 11.02
N PHE A 100 -14.34 12.23 11.90
CA PHE A 100 -15.73 11.81 11.72
C PHE A 100 -16.68 13.02 11.62
N SER A 101 -16.55 13.99 12.54
CA SER A 101 -17.40 15.18 12.55
C SER A 101 -17.27 16.01 11.28
N LYS A 102 -16.07 16.04 10.67
CA LYS A 102 -15.80 16.77 9.43
C LYS A 102 -16.36 16.05 8.20
N THR A 103 -16.32 14.73 8.19
CA THR A 103 -16.63 13.90 7.01
C THR A 103 -18.08 13.40 6.98
N GLN A 104 -18.79 13.37 8.11
CA GLN A 104 -20.16 12.83 8.22
C GLN A 104 -21.19 13.50 7.29
N LYS A 105 -20.94 14.73 6.82
CA LYS A 105 -21.86 15.50 5.97
C LYS A 105 -21.64 15.25 4.48
N THR A 106 -20.54 14.59 4.11
CA THR A 106 -20.16 14.33 2.72
C THR A 106 -20.62 12.94 2.30
N ASN A 107 -21.14 12.80 1.08
CA ASN A 107 -21.60 11.51 0.56
C ASN A 107 -20.47 10.74 -0.14
N ALA A 108 -19.51 10.22 0.64
CA ALA A 108 -18.36 9.45 0.14
C ALA A 108 -18.68 7.97 -0.18
N ARG A 109 -19.87 7.69 -0.73
CA ARG A 109 -20.32 6.31 -0.99
C ARG A 109 -19.89 5.75 -2.35
N THR A 110 -19.76 6.62 -3.35
CA THR A 110 -19.43 6.20 -4.72
C THR A 110 -17.93 6.22 -4.96
N GLU A 111 -17.27 7.31 -4.60
CA GLU A 111 -15.86 7.59 -4.89
C GLU A 111 -15.08 7.85 -3.60
N VAL A 112 -13.76 7.88 -3.70
CA VAL A 112 -12.89 8.30 -2.59
C VAL A 112 -12.92 9.82 -2.53
N GLU A 113 -13.21 10.35 -1.35
CA GLU A 113 -13.23 11.78 -1.07
C GLU A 113 -11.97 12.20 -0.33
N VAL A 114 -11.56 13.46 -0.50
CA VAL A 114 -10.37 14.03 0.12
C VAL A 114 -10.76 15.27 0.93
N THR A 115 -10.18 15.42 2.12
CA THR A 115 -10.33 16.63 2.92
C THR A 115 -9.07 16.91 3.72
N ALA A 116 -8.72 18.18 3.88
CA ALA A 116 -7.65 18.59 4.78
C ALA A 116 -8.21 18.81 6.19
N LEU A 117 -7.51 18.38 7.24
CA LEU A 117 -7.82 18.69 8.63
C LEU A 117 -6.52 18.98 9.38
N GLU A 118 -6.39 20.21 9.89
CA GLU A 118 -5.14 20.70 10.47
C GLU A 118 -4.00 20.57 9.42
N ASN A 119 -2.89 19.93 9.78
CA ASN A 119 -1.73 19.71 8.92
C ASN A 119 -1.73 18.28 8.34
N ASN A 120 -2.92 17.76 8.03
CA ASN A 120 -3.10 16.40 7.52
C ASN A 120 -4.07 16.39 6.32
N ILE A 121 -3.75 15.57 5.33
CA ILE A 121 -4.70 15.13 4.31
C ILE A 121 -5.39 13.86 4.79
N ILE A 122 -6.70 13.83 4.69
CA ILE A 122 -7.54 12.68 5.01
C ILE A 122 -8.27 12.26 3.74
N VAL A 123 -8.07 11.02 3.33
CA VAL A 123 -8.86 10.38 2.28
C VAL A 123 -9.83 9.40 2.92
N TYR A 124 -11.07 9.36 2.43
CA TYR A 124 -12.13 8.58 3.06
C TYR A 124 -13.16 8.03 2.08
N LYS A 125 -13.78 6.92 2.46
CA LYS A 125 -14.83 6.23 1.70
C LYS A 125 -15.76 5.49 2.65
N PHE A 126 -17.06 5.53 2.36
CA PHE A 126 -18.10 4.91 3.19
C PHE A 126 -18.81 3.78 2.45
N VAL A 127 -19.07 2.67 3.15
CA VAL A 127 -19.95 1.58 2.68
C VAL A 127 -20.81 1.12 3.82
N GLN A 128 -22.12 1.07 3.60
CA GLN A 128 -23.09 0.70 4.63
C GLN A 128 -22.87 1.48 5.94
N ASP A 129 -22.43 0.79 7.00
CA ASP A 129 -22.13 1.30 8.33
C ASP A 129 -20.63 1.30 8.67
N LEU A 130 -19.77 1.08 7.68
CA LEU A 130 -18.31 1.13 7.76
C LEU A 130 -17.75 2.39 7.08
N HIS A 131 -16.93 3.13 7.81
CA HIS A 131 -16.27 4.32 7.33
C HIS A 131 -14.74 4.14 7.34
N PHE A 132 -14.14 4.15 6.15
CA PHE A 132 -12.71 3.94 5.94
C PHE A 132 -12.00 5.27 5.82
N PHE A 133 -10.84 5.41 6.49
CA PHE A 133 -10.00 6.59 6.43
C PHE A 133 -8.52 6.23 6.33
N VAL A 134 -7.77 7.02 5.57
CA VAL A 134 -6.31 7.02 5.55
C VAL A 134 -5.84 8.46 5.69
N THR A 135 -4.88 8.69 6.59
CA THR A 135 -4.35 10.03 6.87
C THR A 135 -2.88 10.11 6.46
N GLY A 136 -2.50 11.16 5.73
CA GLY A 136 -1.11 11.53 5.44
C GLY A 136 -0.79 12.95 5.94
N GLY A 137 0.46 13.39 5.76
CA GLY A 137 0.84 14.80 5.95
C GLY A 137 0.19 15.74 4.94
N GLU A 138 0.27 17.05 5.17
CA GLU A 138 -0.22 18.07 4.24
C GLU A 138 0.63 18.17 2.95
N GLU A 139 1.86 17.66 3.03
CA GLU A 139 2.85 17.57 1.97
C GLU A 139 2.72 16.32 1.10
N GLU A 140 1.89 15.35 1.51
CA GLU A 140 1.76 14.05 0.86
C GLU A 140 0.87 14.10 -0.39
N ASN A 141 1.14 13.21 -1.35
CA ASN A 141 0.31 13.09 -2.54
C ASN A 141 -1.02 12.36 -2.23
N GLU A 142 -2.11 13.11 -2.29
CA GLU A 142 -3.48 12.64 -2.02
C GLU A 142 -3.88 11.43 -2.89
N LEU A 143 -3.36 11.33 -4.12
CA LEU A 143 -3.65 10.21 -5.03
C LEU A 143 -3.04 8.89 -4.55
N ILE A 144 -1.87 8.96 -3.89
CA ILE A 144 -1.24 7.77 -3.32
C ILE A 144 -2.06 7.29 -2.12
N LEU A 145 -2.47 8.21 -1.25
CA LEU A 145 -3.36 7.89 -0.12
C LEU A 145 -4.69 7.31 -0.60
N ALA A 146 -5.27 7.87 -1.66
CA ALA A 146 -6.50 7.36 -2.27
C ALA A 146 -6.32 5.93 -2.82
N SER A 147 -5.16 5.62 -3.43
CA SER A 147 -4.82 4.26 -3.88
C SER A 147 -4.74 3.28 -2.71
N VAL A 148 -4.12 3.67 -1.60
CA VAL A 148 -4.05 2.89 -0.36
C VAL A 148 -5.45 2.60 0.19
N LEU A 149 -6.29 3.63 0.29
CA LEU A 149 -7.65 3.50 0.78
C LEU A 149 -8.51 2.60 -0.13
N GLN A 150 -8.38 2.76 -1.45
CA GLN A 150 -9.14 1.96 -2.41
C GLN A 150 -8.69 0.49 -2.38
N GLY A 151 -7.37 0.23 -2.32
CA GLY A 151 -6.82 -1.12 -2.17
C GLY A 151 -7.29 -1.82 -0.90
N LEU A 152 -7.31 -1.10 0.23
CA LEU A 152 -7.88 -1.59 1.49
C LEU A 152 -9.36 -1.95 1.35
N PHE A 153 -10.15 -1.00 0.81
CA PHE A 153 -11.58 -1.15 0.67
C PHE A 153 -11.94 -2.37 -0.18
N ASP A 154 -11.28 -2.52 -1.32
CA ASP A 154 -11.51 -3.65 -2.22
C ASP A 154 -11.02 -4.97 -1.61
N ALA A 155 -9.88 -4.99 -0.90
CA ALA A 155 -9.38 -6.18 -0.22
C ALA A 155 -10.32 -6.67 0.89
N VAL A 156 -10.81 -5.74 1.72
CA VAL A 156 -11.80 -6.06 2.78
C VAL A 156 -13.09 -6.56 2.14
N ASN A 157 -13.59 -5.92 1.07
CA ASN A 157 -14.76 -6.43 0.36
C ASN A 157 -14.56 -7.83 -0.21
N LEU A 158 -13.37 -8.15 -0.75
CA LEU A 158 -13.05 -9.48 -1.26
C LEU A 158 -13.07 -10.53 -0.13
N LEU A 159 -12.41 -10.24 0.99
CA LEU A 159 -12.33 -11.15 2.13
C LEU A 159 -13.67 -11.37 2.82
N LEU A 160 -14.48 -10.32 2.94
CA LEU A 160 -15.83 -10.38 3.50
C LEU A 160 -16.90 -10.80 2.46
N ARG A 161 -16.48 -11.31 1.29
CA ARG A 161 -17.36 -11.85 0.24
C ARG A 161 -18.45 -10.88 -0.22
N GLY A 162 -18.12 -9.59 -0.24
CA GLY A 162 -19.00 -8.50 -0.64
C GLY A 162 -19.94 -8.01 0.46
N ASN A 163 -19.85 -8.54 1.69
CA ASN A 163 -20.65 -8.08 2.82
C ASN A 163 -19.81 -7.23 3.80
N ALA A 164 -19.50 -6.00 3.41
CA ALA A 164 -18.78 -5.06 4.27
C ALA A 164 -19.76 -4.28 5.17
N ASP A 165 -20.34 -4.97 6.16
CA ASP A 165 -21.11 -4.39 7.26
C ASP A 165 -20.36 -4.48 8.60
N LYS A 166 -20.79 -3.72 9.61
CA LYS A 166 -20.15 -3.68 10.94
C LYS A 166 -20.10 -5.04 11.62
N ARG A 167 -21.14 -5.86 11.48
CA ARG A 167 -21.20 -7.18 12.14
C ARG A 167 -20.13 -8.08 11.54
N GLU A 168 -20.08 -8.15 10.21
CA GLU A 168 -19.12 -8.98 9.49
C GLU A 168 -17.67 -8.48 9.70
N ALA A 169 -17.45 -7.16 9.74
CA ALA A 169 -16.13 -6.60 10.04
C ALA A 169 -15.65 -6.92 11.46
N LEU A 170 -16.56 -6.94 12.45
CA LEU A 170 -16.23 -7.32 13.83
C LEU A 170 -15.97 -8.83 13.95
N ASP A 171 -16.74 -9.66 13.26
CA ASP A 171 -16.54 -11.12 13.24
C ASP A 171 -15.21 -11.52 12.59
N ASN A 172 -14.69 -10.69 11.66
CA ASN A 172 -13.46 -10.93 10.90
C ASN A 172 -12.39 -9.87 11.18
N LEU A 173 -12.32 -9.34 12.41
CA LEU A 173 -11.43 -8.22 12.74
C LEU A 173 -9.95 -8.55 12.54
N ASP A 174 -9.54 -9.79 12.81
CA ASP A 174 -8.16 -10.25 12.63
C ASP A 174 -7.73 -10.18 11.15
N LEU A 175 -8.62 -10.52 10.22
CA LEU A 175 -8.38 -10.39 8.78
C LEU A 175 -8.16 -8.93 8.37
N ILE A 176 -8.91 -8.00 8.96
CA ILE A 176 -8.77 -6.57 8.67
C ILE A 176 -7.40 -6.06 9.15
N PHE A 177 -6.93 -6.50 10.33
CA PHE A 177 -5.59 -6.15 10.80
C PHE A 177 -4.49 -6.75 9.92
N LEU A 178 -4.66 -7.98 9.44
CA LEU A 178 -3.74 -8.57 8.46
C LEU A 178 -3.70 -7.75 7.17
N CYS A 179 -4.84 -7.27 6.66
CA CYS A 179 -4.84 -6.33 5.54
C CYS A 179 -4.05 -5.06 5.84
N PHE A 180 -4.17 -4.48 7.04
CA PHE A 180 -3.40 -3.29 7.40
C PHE A 180 -1.89 -3.56 7.34
N ASP A 181 -1.46 -4.73 7.79
CA ASP A 181 -0.05 -5.14 7.78
C ASP A 181 0.48 -5.38 6.36
N GLU A 182 -0.31 -5.96 5.47
CA GLU A 182 0.07 -6.18 4.06
C GLU A 182 0.13 -4.88 3.25
N ILE A 183 -0.64 -3.86 3.63
CA ILE A 183 -0.71 -2.58 2.92
C ILE A 183 0.36 -1.61 3.44
N ILE A 184 0.57 -1.53 4.75
CA ILE A 184 1.41 -0.51 5.39
C ILE A 184 2.28 -1.11 6.50
N ASP A 185 3.60 -0.89 6.38
CA ASP A 185 4.55 -1.18 7.45
C ASP A 185 5.34 0.09 7.84
N GLY A 186 5.32 0.44 9.13
CA GLY A 186 6.00 1.63 9.64
C GLY A 186 5.54 2.96 9.01
N GLY A 187 4.36 2.99 8.38
CA GLY A 187 3.86 4.15 7.62
C GLY A 187 4.30 4.18 6.15
N ILE A 188 5.05 3.18 5.70
CA ILE A 188 5.46 3.00 4.30
C ILE A 188 4.45 2.10 3.60
N VAL A 189 3.98 2.53 2.43
CA VAL A 189 3.06 1.74 1.60
C VAL A 189 3.82 0.57 0.95
N LEU A 190 3.35 -0.64 1.16
CA LEU A 190 3.92 -1.88 0.63
C LEU A 190 3.14 -2.39 -0.58
N GLU A 191 1.81 -2.40 -0.51
CA GLU A 191 0.92 -2.95 -1.52
C GLU A 191 -0.37 -2.14 -1.61
N THR A 192 -0.92 -2.04 -2.83
CA THR A 192 -2.22 -1.40 -3.07
C THR A 192 -3.16 -2.26 -3.93
N ASP A 193 -2.67 -3.35 -4.54
CA ASP A 193 -3.54 -4.28 -5.27
C ASP A 193 -4.36 -5.16 -4.32
N ALA A 194 -5.67 -5.00 -4.39
CA ALA A 194 -6.62 -5.69 -3.52
C ALA A 194 -6.54 -7.21 -3.57
N ASN A 195 -6.25 -7.80 -4.73
CA ASN A 195 -6.16 -9.26 -4.86
C ASN A 195 -4.90 -9.77 -4.18
N VAL A 196 -3.78 -9.05 -4.34
CA VAL A 196 -2.51 -9.40 -3.68
C VAL A 196 -2.63 -9.27 -2.17
N ILE A 197 -3.27 -8.19 -1.69
CA ILE A 197 -3.52 -7.99 -0.26
C ILE A 197 -4.40 -9.13 0.29
N ALA A 198 -5.52 -9.42 -0.36
CA ALA A 198 -6.45 -10.45 0.09
C ALA A 198 -5.84 -11.85 0.04
N GLU A 199 -5.00 -12.16 -0.97
CA GLU A 199 -4.29 -13.43 -1.06
C GLU A 199 -3.32 -13.60 0.13
N LYS A 200 -2.48 -12.58 0.41
CA LYS A 200 -1.51 -12.64 1.50
C LYS A 200 -2.17 -12.66 2.88
N ALA A 201 -3.14 -11.77 3.11
CA ALA A 201 -3.90 -11.72 4.37
C ALA A 201 -4.74 -12.99 4.58
N GLY A 202 -5.34 -13.52 3.51
CA GLY A 202 -6.18 -14.72 3.54
C GLY A 202 -5.39 -15.99 3.85
N ILE A 203 -4.17 -16.14 3.33
CA ILE A 203 -3.30 -17.31 3.64
C ILE A 203 -2.97 -17.37 5.14
N ASN A 204 -2.79 -16.22 5.79
CA ASN A 204 -2.51 -16.12 7.22
C ASN A 204 -3.74 -16.40 8.11
N SER A 205 -4.93 -16.51 7.52
CA SER A 205 -6.19 -16.85 8.22
C SER A 205 -6.61 -18.31 8.08
N ILE A 206 -5.87 -19.11 7.31
CA ILE A 206 -6.13 -20.54 7.18
C ILE A 206 -5.66 -21.21 8.49
N ASP A 207 -6.64 -21.72 9.24
CA ASP A 207 -6.47 -22.61 10.40
C ASP A 207 -5.26 -23.54 10.21
N PRO A 208 -4.26 -23.55 11.12
CA PRO A 208 -3.12 -24.48 11.04
C PRO A 208 -3.51 -25.97 11.09
N ASN A 209 -4.79 -26.30 11.31
CA ASN A 209 -5.35 -27.65 11.22
C ASN A 209 -6.27 -27.89 10.01
N ALA A 210 -6.53 -26.90 9.15
CA ALA A 210 -7.21 -27.14 7.88
C ALA A 210 -6.20 -27.65 6.85
N PRO A 211 -6.44 -28.81 6.20
CA PRO A 211 -5.47 -29.36 5.26
C PRO A 211 -5.25 -28.39 4.09
N LEU A 212 -4.03 -27.84 4.01
CA LEU A 212 -3.46 -27.12 2.86
C LEU A 212 -3.58 -27.91 1.52
N SER A 213 -4.04 -29.15 1.58
CA SER A 213 -4.18 -30.08 0.48
C SER A 213 -5.37 -29.77 -0.44
N GLU A 214 -6.46 -29.11 -0.01
CA GLU A 214 -7.65 -29.05 -0.88
C GLU A 214 -7.63 -27.96 -1.97
N GLN A 215 -6.95 -26.83 -1.74
CA GLN A 215 -6.89 -25.74 -2.74
C GLN A 215 -5.86 -26.01 -3.84
N THR A 216 -4.73 -26.65 -3.54
CA THR A 216 -3.72 -27.00 -4.55
C THR A 216 -4.02 -28.34 -5.24
N ILE A 217 -4.62 -29.32 -4.56
CA ILE A 217 -4.95 -30.62 -5.19
C ILE A 217 -6.11 -30.48 -6.17
N SER A 218 -7.14 -29.66 -5.90
CA SER A 218 -8.24 -29.50 -6.86
C SER A 218 -7.77 -28.90 -8.19
N GLN A 219 -6.86 -27.92 -8.14
CA GLN A 219 -6.24 -27.34 -9.33
C GLN A 219 -5.25 -28.32 -10.00
N ALA A 220 -4.37 -28.97 -9.24
CA ALA A 220 -3.41 -29.94 -9.77
C ALA A 220 -4.10 -31.18 -10.36
N LEU A 221 -5.20 -31.66 -9.78
CA LEU A 221 -6.01 -32.78 -10.28
C LEU A 221 -6.76 -32.39 -11.56
N ALA A 222 -7.29 -31.16 -11.63
CA ALA A 222 -7.90 -30.64 -12.85
C ALA A 222 -6.88 -30.57 -14.00
N THR A 223 -5.68 -30.04 -13.73
CA THR A 223 -4.58 -29.99 -14.69
C THR A 223 -4.09 -31.39 -15.08
N ALA A 224 -3.92 -32.30 -14.11
CA ALA A 224 -3.51 -33.68 -14.36
C ALA A 224 -4.53 -34.45 -15.20
N ARG A 225 -5.84 -34.26 -14.94
CA ARG A 225 -6.93 -34.84 -15.74
C ARG A 225 -6.90 -34.33 -17.18
N GLU A 226 -6.66 -33.04 -17.39
CA GLU A 226 -6.51 -32.47 -18.74
C GLU A 226 -5.31 -33.05 -19.49
N HIS A 227 -4.18 -33.22 -18.81
CA HIS A 227 -2.98 -33.84 -19.38
C HIS A 227 -3.18 -35.32 -19.71
N LEU A 228 -3.84 -36.09 -18.85
CA LEU A 228 -4.19 -37.49 -19.09
C LEU A 228 -5.13 -37.64 -20.29
N THR A 229 -6.15 -36.79 -20.38
CA THR A 229 -7.12 -36.82 -21.48
C THR A 229 -6.46 -36.46 -22.82
N ARG A 230 -5.50 -35.52 -22.83
CA ARG A 230 -4.72 -35.17 -24.03
C ARG A 230 -3.71 -36.24 -24.43
N SER A 231 -3.10 -36.94 -23.49
CA SER A 231 -2.20 -38.06 -23.78
C SER A 231 -2.92 -39.33 -24.26
N LEU A 232 -4.21 -39.50 -23.95
CA LEU A 232 -5.04 -40.63 -24.41
C LEU A 232 -5.71 -40.40 -25.78
N MET A 233 -5.73 -39.16 -26.29
CA MET A 233 -6.30 -38.80 -27.61
C MET A 233 -5.23 -38.53 -28.69
N LYS A 234 -4.04 -39.14 -28.56
CA LYS A 234 -3.01 -39.20 -29.61
C LYS A 234 -2.66 -40.64 -29.93
#